data_AF-A0A3L6J761-F1
#
_entry.id   AF-A0A3L6J761-F1
#
_cell.length_a   1.000
_cell.length_b   1.000
_cell.length_c   1.000
_cell.angle_alpha   90.00
_cell.angle_beta   90.00
_cell.angle_gamma   90.00
#
_symmetry.space_group_name_H-M   'P 1'
#
loop_
_entity.id
_entity.type
_entity.pdbx_description
1 polymer ?
#
loop_
_entity_poly.entity_id
_entity_poly.type
_entity_poly.pdbx_seq_one_letter_code
_entity_poly.pdbx_strand_id
1 'polypeptide(L)'
;MIEVLQKAVEYGEKLGAQFVDARYDDLTLRTLERTDDTWKDIQVKSRMGVGITCYVEGVSGYSFTASSTMKEVRAAAQKAFKMARASAPAAELRLPITKGSPSKSAPSDTLRVKIHPSERDLAYKVDLVNRTIEAAREHGANIKNVRGLYGELHGRKIFTNSEGSSVDWNYLVTDMRCFVISKADSGALVIGLEGNGGTFGLEYFESKGNTPEDVGGEAGSRAKEQLKAQPCPAGNLRALIDERLAGVLAHESFGHLSEADFVVTGASPLTNKIGSRLGTPEASILDSGLPDIRKTGGLWVPFDDQGVRGSSTTVLDKGVLLHYLHNRGTAERLSERPTGNSRAVSYVFPPIVRMTNTYFMPGNLSEQEALEKLDTGVYAIQSSGGQVEGNGSFLFIAVRGYWVEHGEIKYPLREVALSGNILELLTRVEGATRDLHIQSGYFGGCGKGDQSPLPVGLGGPKIVIGNVTFGGKA
;
A
#
# COMPACT_ATOMS: atom_id res chain seq x y z
N MET A 1 -10.14 -27.30 -5.01
CA MET A 1 -9.75 -26.70 -3.71
C MET A 1 -10.94 -26.15 -2.93
N ILE A 2 -11.87 -25.40 -3.54
CA ILE A 2 -13.09 -24.90 -2.88
C ILE A 2 -13.78 -25.95 -2.00
N GLU A 3 -14.03 -27.15 -2.53
CA GLU A 3 -14.69 -28.23 -1.77
C GLU A 3 -13.94 -28.65 -0.50
N VAL A 4 -12.60 -28.59 -0.51
CA VAL A 4 -11.78 -28.92 0.67
C VAL A 4 -11.92 -27.84 1.73
N LEU A 5 -11.94 -26.56 1.31
CA LEU A 5 -12.15 -25.43 2.22
C LEU A 5 -13.57 -25.48 2.83
N GLN A 6 -14.59 -25.76 2.02
CA GLN A 6 -15.96 -25.96 2.51
C GLN A 6 -16.05 -27.08 3.54
N LYS A 7 -15.44 -28.24 3.26
CA LYS A 7 -15.36 -29.35 4.23
C LYS A 7 -14.59 -28.99 5.51
N ALA A 8 -13.66 -28.03 5.44
CA ALA A 8 -12.93 -27.53 6.60
C ALA A 8 -13.82 -26.61 7.46
N VAL A 9 -14.57 -25.72 6.81
CA VAL A 9 -15.58 -24.85 7.43
C VAL A 9 -16.62 -25.71 8.17
N GLU A 10 -17.26 -26.66 7.47
CA GLU A 10 -18.25 -27.57 8.05
C GLU A 10 -17.68 -28.35 9.25
N TYR A 11 -16.41 -28.74 9.18
CA TYR A 11 -15.75 -29.44 10.26
C TYR A 11 -15.52 -28.55 11.49
N GLY A 12 -15.08 -27.30 11.29
CA GLY A 12 -14.93 -26.33 12.36
C GLY A 12 -16.28 -26.01 13.05
N GLU A 13 -17.36 -25.87 12.27
CA GLU A 13 -18.71 -25.69 12.81
C GLU A 13 -19.17 -26.90 13.63
N LYS A 14 -18.92 -28.13 13.15
CA LYS A 14 -19.21 -29.37 13.90
C LYS A 14 -18.47 -29.48 15.23
N LEU A 15 -17.29 -28.87 15.35
CA LEU A 15 -16.55 -28.81 16.61
C LEU A 15 -17.17 -27.82 17.61
N GLY A 16 -18.00 -26.89 17.15
CA GLY A 16 -18.66 -25.87 17.95
C GLY A 16 -18.20 -24.43 17.68
N ALA A 17 -17.47 -24.17 16.59
CA ALA A 17 -17.18 -22.79 16.17
C ALA A 17 -18.48 -22.10 15.70
N GLN A 18 -18.70 -20.85 16.11
CA GLN A 18 -19.85 -20.05 15.69
C GLN A 18 -19.69 -19.52 14.26
N PHE A 19 -18.44 -19.33 13.84
CA PHE A 19 -18.08 -18.90 12.50
C PHE A 19 -16.70 -19.45 12.14
N VAL A 20 -16.49 -19.79 10.87
CA VAL A 20 -15.22 -20.30 10.35
C VAL A 20 -14.94 -19.64 9.00
N ASP A 21 -13.72 -19.13 8.86
CA ASP A 21 -13.13 -18.66 7.60
C ASP A 21 -12.08 -19.68 7.15
N ALA A 22 -12.07 -20.04 5.86
CA ALA A 22 -11.05 -20.87 5.27
C ALA A 22 -10.59 -20.27 3.93
N ARG A 23 -9.29 -20.02 3.80
CA ARG A 23 -8.68 -19.43 2.61
C ARG A 23 -7.53 -20.27 2.09
N TYR A 24 -7.27 -20.17 0.80
CA TYR A 24 -6.16 -20.80 0.12
C TYR A 24 -5.47 -19.79 -0.78
N ASP A 25 -4.15 -19.70 -0.62
CA ASP A 25 -3.28 -18.94 -1.50
C ASP A 25 -2.53 -19.92 -2.41
N ASP A 26 -2.41 -19.59 -3.69
CA ASP A 26 -1.52 -20.24 -4.67
C ASP A 26 -0.85 -19.15 -5.51
N LEU A 27 0.19 -18.57 -4.93
CA LEU A 27 0.85 -17.39 -5.46
C LEU A 27 2.28 -17.71 -5.90
N THR A 28 2.62 -17.26 -7.09
CA THR A 28 3.99 -17.23 -7.60
C THR A 28 4.57 -15.84 -7.39
N LEU A 29 5.78 -15.83 -6.85
CA LEU A 29 6.61 -14.66 -6.64
C LEU A 29 7.87 -14.79 -7.48
N ARG A 30 8.26 -13.74 -8.20
CA ARG A 30 9.60 -13.63 -8.78
C ARG A 30 10.20 -12.27 -8.52
N THR A 31 11.49 -12.25 -8.18
CA THR A 31 12.29 -11.04 -7.95
C THR A 31 13.61 -11.11 -8.69
N LEU A 32 13.96 -10.00 -9.32
CA LEU A 32 15.22 -9.79 -10.02
C LEU A 32 15.81 -8.49 -9.49
N GLU A 33 17.08 -8.54 -9.05
CA GLU A 33 17.87 -7.38 -8.65
C GLU A 33 19.25 -7.46 -9.30
N ARG A 34 19.57 -6.45 -10.11
CA ARG A 34 20.91 -6.24 -10.64
C ARG A 34 21.44 -4.91 -10.11
N THR A 35 22.67 -4.96 -9.61
CA THR A 35 23.40 -3.80 -9.11
C THR A 35 24.68 -3.68 -9.90
N ASP A 36 24.79 -2.60 -10.67
CA ASP A 36 25.79 -2.40 -11.71
C ASP A 36 25.87 -3.63 -12.63
N ASP A 37 27.01 -4.30 -12.71
CA ASP A 37 27.21 -5.46 -13.58
C ASP A 37 26.98 -6.80 -12.86
N THR A 38 26.49 -6.75 -11.62
CA THR A 38 26.30 -7.94 -10.77
C THR A 38 24.82 -8.20 -10.48
N TRP A 39 24.34 -9.38 -10.85
CA TRP A 39 23.07 -9.90 -10.35
C TRP A 39 23.18 -10.23 -8.87
N LYS A 40 22.41 -9.52 -8.03
CA LYS A 40 22.37 -9.73 -6.59
C LYS A 40 21.30 -10.75 -6.21
N ASP A 41 20.18 -10.74 -6.93
CA ASP A 41 19.08 -11.65 -6.68
C ASP A 41 18.36 -12.04 -7.97
N ILE A 42 18.08 -13.34 -8.12
CA ILE A 42 17.13 -13.87 -9.10
C ILE A 42 16.40 -15.02 -8.41
N GLN A 43 15.15 -14.79 -7.98
CA GLN A 43 14.37 -15.77 -7.24
C GLN A 43 13.04 -16.04 -7.91
N VAL A 44 12.61 -17.29 -7.82
CA VAL A 44 11.22 -17.71 -8.03
C VAL A 44 10.80 -18.49 -6.80
N LYS A 45 9.69 -18.08 -6.17
CA LYS A 45 9.11 -18.73 -4.99
C LYS A 45 7.64 -19.03 -5.26
N SER A 46 7.20 -20.22 -4.85
CA SER A 46 5.78 -20.54 -4.77
C SER A 46 5.31 -20.46 -3.32
N ARG A 47 4.15 -19.83 -3.12
CA ARG A 47 3.47 -19.70 -1.82
C ARG A 47 2.10 -20.35 -1.95
N MET A 48 2.02 -21.60 -1.51
CA MET A 48 0.81 -22.41 -1.56
C MET A 48 0.43 -22.88 -0.16
N GLY A 49 -0.82 -22.70 0.24
CA GLY A 49 -1.28 -23.21 1.53
C GLY A 49 -2.64 -22.68 1.96
N VAL A 50 -3.15 -23.28 3.03
CA VAL A 50 -4.48 -23.04 3.60
C VAL A 50 -4.35 -22.33 4.95
N GLY A 51 -5.12 -21.25 5.13
CA GLY A 51 -5.31 -20.57 6.42
C GLY A 51 -6.74 -20.74 6.90
N ILE A 52 -6.95 -21.03 8.19
CA ILE A 52 -8.27 -21.24 8.79
C ILE A 52 -8.38 -20.44 10.09
N THR A 53 -9.45 -19.68 10.20
CA THR A 53 -9.83 -18.96 11.42
C THR A 53 -11.13 -19.53 11.95
N CYS A 54 -11.17 -19.93 13.22
CA CYS A 54 -12.40 -20.30 13.92
C CYS A 54 -12.73 -19.23 14.95
N TYR A 55 -14.02 -18.93 15.12
CA TYR A 55 -14.53 -17.96 16.09
C TYR A 55 -15.41 -18.66 17.13
N VAL A 56 -15.12 -18.41 18.41
CA VAL A 56 -15.87 -18.92 19.56
C VAL A 56 -16.09 -17.76 20.52
N GLU A 57 -17.35 -17.41 20.80
CA GLU A 57 -17.76 -16.31 21.67
C GLU A 57 -17.09 -14.96 21.31
N GLY A 58 -16.97 -14.68 20.00
CA GLY A 58 -16.30 -13.47 19.49
C GLY A 58 -14.78 -13.46 19.66
N VAL A 59 -14.16 -14.60 19.99
CA VAL A 59 -12.71 -14.78 20.07
C VAL A 59 -12.23 -15.66 18.93
N SER A 60 -11.18 -15.23 18.24
CA SER A 60 -10.62 -15.96 17.11
C SER A 60 -9.48 -16.88 17.52
N GLY A 61 -9.32 -17.97 16.78
CA GLY A 61 -8.15 -18.81 16.79
C GLY A 61 -7.75 -19.12 15.35
N TYR A 62 -6.45 -18.98 15.05
CA TYR A 62 -5.91 -19.13 13.70
C TYR A 62 -4.97 -20.32 13.60
N SER A 63 -5.06 -21.06 12.51
CA SER A 63 -4.08 -22.09 12.15
C SER A 63 -3.94 -22.19 10.64
N PHE A 64 -2.81 -22.73 10.18
CA PHE A 64 -2.51 -22.86 8.76
C PHE A 64 -1.81 -24.18 8.46
N THR A 65 -1.77 -24.55 7.18
CA THR A 65 -0.99 -25.68 6.68
C THR A 65 -0.56 -25.43 5.23
N ALA A 66 0.65 -25.85 4.88
CA ALA A 66 1.11 -25.86 3.48
C ALA A 66 0.54 -27.05 2.67
N SER A 67 -0.13 -28.00 3.33
CA SER A 67 -0.73 -29.17 2.69
C SER A 67 -2.16 -28.90 2.25
N SER A 68 -2.51 -29.29 1.03
CA SER A 68 -3.88 -29.27 0.51
C SER A 68 -4.68 -30.54 0.84
N THR A 69 -4.11 -31.48 1.59
CA THR A 69 -4.79 -32.74 1.94
C THR A 69 -5.86 -32.50 3.00
N MET A 70 -7.03 -33.16 2.87
CA MET A 70 -8.14 -32.99 3.81
C MET A 70 -7.75 -33.34 5.26
N LYS A 71 -6.82 -34.29 5.46
CA LYS A 71 -6.32 -34.67 6.78
C LYS A 71 -5.64 -33.48 7.48
N GLU A 72 -4.69 -32.84 6.80
CA GLU A 72 -3.94 -31.71 7.35
C GLU A 72 -4.81 -30.45 7.46
N VAL A 73 -5.70 -30.22 6.50
CA VAL A 73 -6.66 -29.10 6.54
C VAL A 73 -7.62 -29.25 7.72
N ARG A 74 -8.14 -30.45 8.00
CA ARG A 74 -8.95 -30.71 9.21
C ARG A 74 -8.14 -30.51 10.49
N ALA A 75 -6.88 -30.93 10.51
CA ALA A 75 -6.01 -30.72 11.67
C ALA A 75 -5.79 -29.23 11.95
N ALA A 76 -5.62 -28.41 10.91
CA ALA A 76 -5.56 -26.95 11.03
C ALA A 76 -6.87 -26.36 11.58
N ALA A 77 -8.04 -26.75 11.04
CA ALA A 77 -9.34 -26.33 11.57
C ALA A 77 -9.52 -26.71 13.05
N GLN A 78 -9.11 -27.93 13.44
CA GLN A 78 -9.18 -28.38 14.82
C GLN A 78 -8.28 -27.55 15.75
N LYS A 79 -7.06 -27.22 15.31
CA LYS A 79 -6.12 -26.37 16.06
C LYS A 79 -6.68 -24.96 16.23
N ALA A 80 -7.15 -24.35 15.15
CA ALA A 80 -7.78 -23.04 15.15
C ALA A 80 -8.96 -22.98 16.15
N PHE A 81 -9.86 -23.97 16.11
CA PHE A 81 -10.96 -24.09 17.06
C PHE A 81 -10.49 -24.25 18.52
N LYS A 82 -9.52 -25.14 18.78
CA LYS A 82 -8.99 -25.37 20.13
C LYS A 82 -8.38 -24.09 20.70
N MET A 83 -7.66 -23.31 19.89
CA MET A 83 -7.11 -22.02 20.29
C MET A 83 -8.22 -21.02 20.63
N ALA A 84 -9.20 -20.83 19.73
CA ALA A 84 -10.32 -19.92 19.97
C ALA A 84 -11.06 -20.25 21.29
N ARG A 85 -11.40 -21.53 21.48
CA ARG A 85 -12.11 -22.01 22.67
C ARG A 85 -11.29 -21.87 23.95
N ALA A 86 -9.99 -22.13 23.90
CA ALA A 86 -9.11 -22.00 25.08
C ALA A 86 -8.95 -20.54 25.50
N SER A 87 -8.96 -19.61 24.54
CA SER A 87 -8.83 -18.17 24.79
C SER A 87 -10.14 -17.50 25.24
N ALA A 88 -11.30 -18.04 24.84
CA ALA A 88 -12.61 -17.41 25.08
C ALA A 88 -12.93 -17.02 26.55
N PRO A 89 -12.61 -17.86 27.58
CA PRO A 89 -12.88 -17.50 28.97
C PRO A 89 -12.02 -16.34 29.50
N ALA A 90 -10.82 -16.15 28.95
CA ALA A 90 -9.86 -15.14 29.39
C ALA A 90 -9.89 -13.84 28.57
N ALA A 91 -10.69 -13.80 27.49
CA ALA A 91 -10.71 -12.66 26.59
C ALA A 91 -11.48 -11.47 27.18
N GLU A 92 -10.78 -10.33 27.32
CA GLU A 92 -11.38 -9.05 27.73
C GLU A 92 -12.04 -8.33 26.55
N LEU A 93 -11.43 -8.41 25.36
CA LEU A 93 -11.99 -7.88 24.12
C LEU A 93 -12.57 -9.03 23.27
N ARG A 94 -13.85 -8.91 22.94
CA ARG A 94 -14.56 -9.82 22.03
C ARG A 94 -14.99 -9.07 20.77
N LEU A 95 -14.74 -9.68 19.62
CA LEU A 95 -15.10 -9.20 18.29
C LEU A 95 -16.09 -10.20 17.67
N PRO A 96 -17.39 -10.13 18.06
CA PRO A 96 -18.39 -11.03 17.53
C PRO A 96 -18.52 -10.88 16.01
N ILE A 97 -18.91 -11.96 15.33
CA ILE A 97 -19.20 -11.95 13.90
C ILE A 97 -20.66 -12.31 13.71
N THR A 98 -21.41 -11.41 13.09
CA THR A 98 -22.76 -11.68 12.62
C THR A 98 -22.71 -12.10 11.15
N LYS A 99 -23.46 -13.16 10.80
CA LYS A 99 -23.62 -13.59 9.40
C LYS A 99 -24.44 -12.53 8.65
N GLY A 100 -23.82 -11.90 7.67
CA GLY A 100 -24.42 -11.05 6.65
C GLY A 100 -24.70 -11.82 5.36
N SER A 101 -24.52 -11.16 4.22
CA SER A 101 -24.79 -11.74 2.89
C SER A 101 -23.54 -12.41 2.31
N PRO A 102 -23.65 -13.66 1.81
CA PRO A 102 -22.49 -14.37 1.27
C PRO A 102 -21.96 -13.71 0.00
N SER A 103 -20.63 -13.64 -0.10
CA SER A 103 -19.92 -13.17 -1.28
C SER A 103 -19.69 -14.30 -2.28
N LYS A 104 -19.90 -14.02 -3.56
CA LYS A 104 -19.44 -14.87 -4.67
C LYS A 104 -18.63 -14.03 -5.66
N SER A 105 -17.53 -14.60 -6.14
CA SER A 105 -16.75 -13.97 -7.20
C SER A 105 -17.43 -14.15 -8.56
N ALA A 106 -17.21 -13.18 -9.42
CA ALA A 106 -17.57 -13.18 -10.83
C ALA A 106 -16.29 -13.11 -11.69
N PRO A 107 -16.34 -13.48 -12.99
CA PRO A 107 -15.19 -13.36 -13.88
C PRO A 107 -14.58 -11.95 -13.95
N SER A 108 -15.38 -10.91 -13.72
CA SER A 108 -14.93 -9.51 -13.71
C SER A 108 -14.10 -9.14 -12.47
N ASP A 109 -14.18 -9.91 -11.38
CA ASP A 109 -13.36 -9.69 -10.20
C ASP A 109 -11.90 -10.08 -10.45
N THR A 110 -11.61 -10.88 -11.48
CA THR A 110 -10.23 -11.12 -11.96
C THR A 110 -9.91 -10.15 -13.11
N LEU A 111 -8.95 -9.26 -12.89
CA LEU A 111 -8.49 -8.37 -13.95
C LEU A 111 -7.80 -9.14 -15.07
N ARG A 112 -8.25 -8.88 -16.31
CA ARG A 112 -7.62 -9.40 -17.52
C ARG A 112 -6.58 -8.42 -18.01
N VAL A 113 -5.36 -8.91 -18.18
CA VAL A 113 -4.22 -8.18 -18.75
C VAL A 113 -3.88 -8.76 -20.12
N LYS A 114 -3.19 -8.00 -20.97
CA LYS A 114 -2.84 -8.44 -22.32
C LYS A 114 -1.67 -9.42 -22.32
N ILE A 115 -0.68 -9.20 -21.45
CA ILE A 115 0.50 -10.05 -21.32
C ILE A 115 0.65 -10.39 -19.84
N HIS A 116 0.17 -11.56 -19.43
CA HIS A 116 0.33 -11.99 -18.04
C HIS A 116 1.80 -12.32 -17.75
N PRO A 117 2.34 -12.04 -16.54
CA PRO A 117 3.76 -12.27 -16.25
C PRO A 117 4.23 -13.72 -16.38
N SER A 118 3.32 -14.69 -16.29
CA SER A 118 3.62 -16.11 -16.53
C SER A 118 3.82 -16.47 -18.00
N GLU A 119 3.43 -15.61 -18.94
CA GLU A 119 3.57 -15.83 -20.39
C GLU A 119 4.97 -15.47 -20.91
N ARG A 120 5.78 -14.77 -20.10
CA ARG A 120 7.16 -14.40 -20.44
C ARG A 120 8.16 -15.13 -19.55
N ASP A 121 9.24 -15.58 -20.17
CA ASP A 121 10.29 -16.33 -19.51
C ASP A 121 11.20 -15.44 -18.64
N LEU A 122 12.25 -16.04 -18.09
CA LEU A 122 13.24 -15.29 -17.31
C LEU A 122 14.08 -14.35 -18.18
N ALA A 123 14.38 -14.71 -19.43
CA ALA A 123 15.22 -13.92 -20.32
C ALA A 123 14.58 -12.55 -20.64
N TYR A 124 13.26 -12.52 -20.89
CA TYR A 124 12.52 -11.27 -21.06
C TYR A 124 12.65 -10.35 -19.83
N LYS A 125 12.56 -10.91 -18.62
CA LYS A 125 12.61 -10.13 -17.37
C LYS A 125 14.02 -9.64 -17.05
N VAL A 126 15.03 -10.46 -17.40
CA VAL A 126 16.45 -10.07 -17.37
C VAL A 126 16.70 -8.90 -18.33
N ASP A 127 16.12 -8.92 -19.53
CA ASP A 127 16.20 -7.84 -20.51
C ASP A 127 15.62 -6.51 -19.97
N LEU A 128 14.42 -6.55 -19.36
CA LEU A 128 13.80 -5.37 -18.74
C LEU A 128 14.74 -4.68 -17.74
N VAL A 129 15.34 -5.45 -16.82
CA VAL A 129 16.23 -4.92 -15.80
C VAL A 129 17.54 -4.40 -16.42
N ASN A 130 18.09 -5.11 -17.41
CA ASN A 130 19.31 -4.69 -18.09
C ASN A 130 19.11 -3.35 -18.79
N ARG A 131 18.07 -3.22 -19.61
CA ARG A 131 17.74 -1.98 -20.33
C ARG A 131 17.49 -0.81 -19.38
N THR A 132 16.85 -1.08 -18.24
CA THR A 132 16.65 -0.08 -17.18
C THR A 132 17.97 0.46 -16.63
N ILE A 133 18.94 -0.43 -16.37
CA ILE A 133 20.25 -0.05 -15.84
C ILE A 133 21.08 0.71 -16.89
N GLU A 134 21.10 0.22 -18.13
CA GLU A 134 21.90 0.87 -19.18
C GLU A 134 21.36 2.27 -19.49
N ALA A 135 20.03 2.46 -19.59
CA ALA A 135 19.42 3.78 -19.78
C ALA A 135 19.79 4.76 -18.65
N ALA A 136 19.81 4.30 -17.40
CA ALA A 136 20.22 5.15 -16.28
C ALA A 136 21.69 5.61 -16.38
N ARG A 137 22.58 4.74 -16.86
CA ARG A 137 24.03 5.01 -17.00
C ARG A 137 24.35 6.07 -18.04
N GLU A 138 23.51 6.24 -19.06
CA GLU A 138 23.69 7.26 -20.10
C GLU A 138 23.70 8.70 -19.54
N HIS A 139 23.21 8.92 -18.32
CA HIS A 139 23.14 10.24 -17.69
C HIS A 139 24.45 10.75 -17.05
N GLY A 140 25.53 9.94 -17.03
CA GLY A 140 26.89 10.46 -16.92
C GLY A 140 27.81 9.85 -15.85
N ALA A 141 29.05 10.34 -15.82
CA ALA A 141 30.19 9.73 -15.12
C ALA A 141 30.20 9.85 -13.58
N ASN A 142 29.29 10.64 -12.98
CA ASN A 142 29.23 10.83 -11.53
C ASN A 142 28.41 9.76 -10.80
N ILE A 143 27.81 8.84 -11.55
CA ILE A 143 27.09 7.68 -11.03
C ILE A 143 28.09 6.76 -10.33
N LYS A 144 27.78 6.40 -9.08
CA LYS A 144 28.56 5.45 -8.27
C LYS A 144 27.95 4.06 -8.27
N ASN A 145 26.64 3.98 -8.40
CA ASN A 145 25.91 2.73 -8.35
C ASN A 145 24.55 2.88 -9.04
N VAL A 146 24.18 1.88 -9.84
CA VAL A 146 22.82 1.74 -10.39
C VAL A 146 22.25 0.40 -9.94
N ARG A 147 21.03 0.43 -9.41
CA ARG A 147 20.28 -0.77 -9.03
C ARG A 147 18.97 -0.82 -9.79
N GLY A 148 18.83 -1.83 -10.64
CA GLY A 148 17.59 -2.14 -11.37
C GLY A 148 16.86 -3.30 -10.71
N LEU A 149 15.54 -3.18 -10.58
CA LEU A 149 14.69 -4.18 -9.95
C LEU A 149 13.48 -4.51 -10.81
N TYR A 150 13.12 -5.80 -10.83
CA TYR A 150 11.85 -6.28 -11.35
C TYR A 150 11.22 -7.28 -10.37
N GLY A 151 9.94 -7.11 -10.06
CA GLY A 151 9.21 -7.92 -9.09
C GLY A 151 7.80 -8.24 -9.58
N GLU A 152 7.34 -9.46 -9.34
CA GLU A 152 5.97 -9.88 -9.62
C GLU A 152 5.42 -10.76 -8.50
N LEU A 153 4.13 -10.59 -8.20
CA LEU A 153 3.36 -11.46 -7.32
C LEU A 153 2.01 -11.71 -7.99
N HIS A 154 1.76 -12.94 -8.40
CA HIS A 154 0.51 -13.29 -9.07
C HIS A 154 0.06 -14.70 -8.73
N GLY A 155 -1.23 -14.98 -8.90
CA GLY A 155 -1.77 -16.33 -8.72
C GLY A 155 -3.16 -16.33 -8.09
N ARG A 156 -3.64 -17.50 -7.72
CA ARG A 156 -5.03 -17.71 -7.33
C ARG A 156 -5.23 -17.52 -5.84
N LYS A 157 -6.32 -16.85 -5.46
CA LYS A 157 -6.83 -16.76 -4.09
C LYS A 157 -8.24 -17.34 -4.03
N ILE A 158 -8.46 -18.26 -3.09
CA ILE A 158 -9.74 -18.94 -2.89
C ILE A 158 -10.16 -18.76 -1.43
N PHE A 159 -11.44 -18.48 -1.20
CA PHE A 159 -11.99 -18.28 0.14
C PHE A 159 -13.39 -18.88 0.27
N THR A 160 -13.68 -19.45 1.44
CA THR A 160 -15.01 -19.94 1.84
C THR A 160 -15.25 -19.70 3.32
N ASN A 161 -16.50 -19.51 3.74
CA ASN A 161 -16.83 -19.36 5.17
C ASN A 161 -18.19 -19.94 5.56
N SER A 162 -18.48 -19.89 6.85
CA SER A 162 -19.74 -20.31 7.51
C SER A 162 -21.01 -19.63 7.01
N GLU A 163 -20.90 -18.50 6.29
CA GLU A 163 -22.04 -17.77 5.70
C GLU A 163 -22.40 -18.31 4.31
N GLY A 164 -21.57 -19.19 3.74
CA GLY A 164 -21.73 -19.70 2.38
C GLY A 164 -21.05 -18.84 1.32
N SER A 165 -20.15 -17.93 1.73
CA SER A 165 -19.30 -17.22 0.74
C SER A 165 -18.42 -18.21 0.00
N SER A 166 -18.20 -17.96 -1.29
CA SER A 166 -17.32 -18.74 -2.15
C SER A 166 -16.67 -17.81 -3.17
N VAL A 167 -15.42 -17.46 -2.89
CA VAL A 167 -14.64 -16.49 -3.67
C VAL A 167 -13.45 -17.20 -4.31
N ASP A 168 -13.19 -16.87 -5.56
CA ASP A 168 -12.13 -17.42 -6.39
C ASP A 168 -11.71 -16.38 -7.44
N TRP A 169 -10.49 -15.88 -7.33
CA TRP A 169 -9.97 -14.82 -8.20
C TRP A 169 -8.45 -14.88 -8.31
N ASN A 170 -7.87 -14.20 -9.31
CA ASN A 170 -6.42 -14.11 -9.47
C ASN A 170 -5.87 -12.75 -9.03
N TYR A 171 -4.94 -12.80 -8.07
CA TYR A 171 -4.11 -11.69 -7.63
C TYR A 171 -3.02 -11.39 -8.67
N LEU A 172 -2.69 -10.11 -8.86
CA LEU A 172 -1.62 -9.69 -9.75
C LEU A 172 -1.03 -8.35 -9.28
N VAL A 173 0.28 -8.32 -9.13
CA VAL A 173 1.10 -7.12 -8.98
C VAL A 173 2.39 -7.31 -9.77
N THR A 174 2.79 -6.29 -10.52
CA THR A 174 4.10 -6.17 -11.19
C THR A 174 4.74 -4.84 -10.82
N ASP A 175 6.07 -4.79 -10.81
CA ASP A 175 6.83 -3.63 -10.32
C ASP A 175 8.21 -3.59 -10.97
N MET A 176 8.58 -2.44 -11.53
CA MET A 176 9.92 -2.18 -12.10
C MET A 176 10.46 -0.88 -11.53
N ARG A 177 11.69 -0.90 -11.02
CA ARG A 177 12.32 0.27 -10.36
C ARG A 177 13.78 0.43 -10.74
N CYS A 178 14.24 1.67 -10.70
CA CYS A 178 15.64 2.04 -10.84
C CYS A 178 16.05 3.01 -9.73
N PHE A 179 17.15 2.67 -9.05
CA PHE A 179 17.80 3.53 -8.07
C PHE A 179 19.18 3.89 -8.60
N VAL A 180 19.50 5.18 -8.64
CA VAL A 180 20.79 5.69 -9.08
C VAL A 180 21.40 6.50 -7.95
N ILE A 181 22.57 6.08 -7.48
CA ILE A 181 23.35 6.83 -6.49
C ILE A 181 24.47 7.54 -7.22
N SER A 182 24.54 8.86 -7.04
CA SER A 182 25.61 9.71 -7.55
C SER A 182 26.30 10.44 -6.41
N LYS A 183 27.54 10.90 -6.65
CA LYS A 183 28.30 11.70 -5.68
C LYS A 183 28.50 13.11 -6.22
N ALA A 184 28.01 14.10 -5.48
CA ALA A 184 28.23 15.52 -5.77
C ALA A 184 29.68 15.93 -5.50
N ASP A 185 30.12 17.05 -6.07
CA ASP A 185 31.48 17.58 -5.88
C ASP A 185 31.76 17.94 -4.40
N SER A 186 30.71 18.30 -3.66
CA SER A 186 30.75 18.50 -2.20
C SER A 186 31.04 17.22 -1.40
N GLY A 187 31.02 16.06 -2.06
CA GLY A 187 31.16 14.74 -1.44
C GLY A 187 29.84 14.10 -1.00
N ALA A 188 28.72 14.84 -1.04
CA ALA A 188 27.40 14.32 -0.68
C ALA A 188 26.92 13.24 -1.66
N LEU A 189 26.27 12.21 -1.12
CA LEU A 189 25.57 11.21 -1.93
C LEU A 189 24.16 11.71 -2.24
N VAL A 190 23.76 11.59 -3.50
CA VAL A 190 22.43 11.96 -3.97
C VAL A 190 21.79 10.79 -4.70
N ILE A 191 20.46 10.73 -4.64
CA ILE A 191 19.67 9.62 -5.15
C ILE A 191 18.75 10.12 -6.25
N GLY A 192 18.76 9.43 -7.39
CA GLY A 192 17.69 9.44 -8.37
C GLY A 192 16.89 8.16 -8.25
N LEU A 193 15.57 8.29 -8.19
CA LEU A 193 14.65 7.17 -8.06
C LEU A 193 13.55 7.32 -9.11
N GLU A 194 13.29 6.23 -9.83
CA GLU A 194 12.04 6.06 -10.55
C GLU A 194 11.58 4.61 -10.44
N GLY A 195 10.28 4.39 -10.53
CA GLY A 195 9.71 3.07 -10.58
C GLY A 195 8.21 3.11 -10.72
N ASN A 196 7.69 2.17 -11.48
CA ASN A 196 6.27 2.07 -11.79
C ASN A 196 5.81 0.63 -11.59
N GLY A 197 4.63 0.48 -10.98
CA GLY A 197 4.05 -0.81 -10.71
C GLY A 197 2.58 -0.70 -10.34
N GLY A 198 1.95 -1.85 -10.22
CA GLY A 198 0.56 -1.98 -9.80
C GLY A 198 -0.04 -3.29 -10.27
N THR A 199 -1.37 -3.36 -10.30
CA THR A 199 -2.06 -4.50 -10.91
C THR A 199 -2.08 -4.37 -12.43
N PHE A 200 -0.94 -4.66 -13.06
CA PHE A 200 -0.76 -4.58 -14.51
C PHE A 200 -0.08 -5.84 -15.08
N GLY A 201 -0.37 -6.11 -16.35
CA GLY A 201 0.41 -7.06 -17.15
C GLY A 201 1.69 -6.42 -17.70
N LEU A 202 2.51 -7.21 -18.36
CA LEU A 202 3.81 -6.79 -18.86
C LEU A 202 3.72 -5.78 -20.00
N GLU A 203 2.57 -5.67 -20.69
CA GLU A 203 2.32 -4.62 -21.68
C GLU A 203 2.47 -3.20 -21.09
N TYR A 204 2.35 -3.06 -19.77
CA TYR A 204 2.55 -1.80 -19.09
C TYR A 204 3.99 -1.28 -19.26
N PHE A 205 4.98 -2.17 -19.22
CA PHE A 205 6.40 -1.83 -19.42
C PHE A 205 6.79 -1.68 -20.89
N GLU A 206 5.81 -1.71 -21.81
CA GLU A 206 5.97 -1.37 -23.22
C GLU A 206 5.32 -0.01 -23.54
N SER A 207 4.65 0.61 -22.57
CA SER A 207 3.97 1.88 -22.73
C SER A 207 4.88 3.07 -22.43
N LYS A 208 4.69 4.17 -23.17
CA LYS A 208 5.44 5.42 -22.99
C LYS A 208 5.33 5.91 -21.53
N GLY A 209 6.47 6.26 -20.94
CA GLY A 209 6.61 6.66 -19.54
C GLY A 209 6.83 5.49 -18.57
N ASN A 210 6.75 4.25 -19.05
CA ASN A 210 6.88 3.03 -18.24
C ASN A 210 7.86 2.01 -18.83
N THR A 211 8.47 2.30 -19.98
CA THR A 211 9.49 1.42 -20.56
C THR A 211 10.72 1.34 -19.65
N PRO A 212 11.55 0.28 -19.76
CA PRO A 212 12.85 0.24 -19.11
C PRO A 212 13.68 1.51 -19.33
N GLU A 213 13.67 2.03 -20.56
CA GLU A 213 14.39 3.26 -20.93
C GLU A 213 13.82 4.49 -20.22
N ASP A 214 12.48 4.61 -20.14
CA ASP A 214 11.84 5.73 -19.43
C ASP A 214 12.17 5.68 -17.92
N VAL A 215 12.03 4.51 -17.28
CA VAL A 215 12.30 4.34 -15.84
C VAL A 215 13.78 4.55 -15.53
N GLY A 216 14.67 3.95 -16.32
CA GLY A 216 16.11 4.10 -16.17
C GLY A 216 16.58 5.53 -16.40
N GLY A 217 16.17 6.11 -17.52
CA GLY A 217 16.53 7.47 -17.91
C GLY A 217 16.03 8.52 -16.93
N GLU A 218 14.79 8.40 -16.43
CA GLU A 218 14.25 9.34 -15.45
C GLU A 218 15.00 9.25 -14.11
N ALA A 219 15.32 8.04 -13.64
CA ALA A 219 16.15 7.87 -12.44
C ALA A 219 17.56 8.46 -12.62
N GLY A 220 18.19 8.24 -13.77
CA GLY A 220 19.51 8.82 -14.10
C GLY A 220 19.48 10.34 -14.20
N SER A 221 18.46 10.89 -14.85
CA SER A 221 18.22 12.33 -14.99
C SER A 221 18.05 13.01 -13.64
N ARG A 222 17.21 12.45 -12.75
CA ARG A 222 17.02 12.96 -11.39
C ARG A 222 18.28 12.91 -10.56
N ALA A 223 19.07 11.83 -10.66
CA ALA A 223 20.35 11.75 -9.96
C ALA A 223 21.32 12.83 -10.44
N LYS A 224 21.34 13.14 -11.74
CA LYS A 224 22.14 14.21 -12.33
C LYS A 224 21.68 15.60 -11.88
N GLU A 225 20.38 15.83 -11.83
CA GLU A 225 19.78 17.07 -11.31
C GLU A 225 20.19 17.32 -9.86
N GLN A 226 20.08 16.29 -9.00
CA GLN A 226 20.39 16.40 -7.58
C GLN A 226 21.86 16.73 -7.27
N LEU A 227 22.79 16.55 -8.22
CA LEU A 227 24.18 16.99 -8.06
C LEU A 227 24.29 18.52 -7.84
N LYS A 228 23.30 19.29 -8.30
CA LYS A 228 23.24 20.74 -8.16
C LYS A 228 22.32 21.20 -7.02
N ALA A 229 21.76 20.27 -6.25
CA ALA A 229 20.75 20.58 -5.25
C ALA A 229 21.32 21.29 -4.02
N GLN A 230 20.61 22.32 -3.59
CA GLN A 230 20.92 23.08 -2.38
C GLN A 230 20.27 22.44 -1.16
N PRO A 231 20.82 22.62 0.05
CA PRO A 231 20.14 22.21 1.28
C PRO A 231 18.75 22.85 1.37
N CYS A 232 17.75 22.09 1.81
CA CYS A 232 16.42 22.63 2.09
C CYS A 232 16.51 23.71 3.18
N PRO A 233 15.80 24.86 3.04
CA PRO A 233 15.63 25.83 4.12
C PRO A 233 14.90 25.23 5.32
N ALA A 234 15.28 25.69 6.51
CA ALA A 234 14.65 25.28 7.77
C ALA A 234 13.43 26.14 8.10
N GLY A 235 12.51 25.57 8.86
CA GLY A 235 11.40 26.30 9.47
C GLY A 235 10.05 25.99 8.85
N ASN A 236 9.11 26.88 9.08
CA ASN A 236 7.70 26.72 8.76
C ASN A 236 7.40 27.33 7.41
N LEU A 237 7.22 26.48 6.39
CA LEU A 237 7.10 26.89 4.99
C LEU A 237 5.83 26.33 4.37
N ARG A 238 5.30 26.99 3.35
CA ARG A 238 4.26 26.40 2.50
C ARG A 238 4.88 25.26 1.71
N ALA A 239 4.08 24.23 1.42
CA ALA A 239 4.57 23.07 0.69
C ALA A 239 3.58 22.63 -0.40
N LEU A 240 4.12 22.33 -1.57
CA LEU A 240 3.46 21.44 -2.54
C LEU A 240 4.03 20.05 -2.29
N ILE A 241 3.18 19.08 -2.02
CA ILE A 241 3.58 17.70 -1.79
C ILE A 241 3.20 16.87 -3.01
N ASP A 242 4.19 16.22 -3.60
CA ASP A 242 4.03 15.28 -4.71
C ASP A 242 3.08 14.11 -4.41
N GLU A 243 2.50 13.54 -5.46
CA GLU A 243 1.56 12.41 -5.40
C GLU A 243 2.04 11.23 -4.53
N ARG A 244 3.31 10.81 -4.65
CA ARG A 244 3.80 9.64 -3.89
C ARG A 244 3.97 9.98 -2.41
N LEU A 245 4.45 11.18 -2.10
CA LEU A 245 4.63 11.63 -0.73
C LEU A 245 3.29 11.94 -0.06
N ALA A 246 2.32 12.49 -0.79
CA ALA A 246 0.94 12.66 -0.35
C ALA A 246 0.30 11.30 -0.01
N GLY A 247 0.57 10.28 -0.82
CA GLY A 247 0.21 8.89 -0.52
C GLY A 247 0.82 8.37 0.78
N VAL A 248 2.11 8.63 1.03
CA VAL A 248 2.76 8.22 2.29
C VAL A 248 2.11 8.93 3.48
N LEU A 249 1.83 10.24 3.38
CA LEU A 249 1.13 10.99 4.42
C LEU A 249 -0.26 10.40 4.71
N ALA A 250 -1.03 10.12 3.65
CA ALA A 250 -2.36 9.51 3.78
C ALA A 250 -2.28 8.12 4.41
N HIS A 251 -1.32 7.30 4.00
CA HIS A 251 -1.17 5.91 4.43
C HIS A 251 -0.63 5.79 5.86
N GLU A 252 0.60 6.26 6.06
CA GLU A 252 1.35 6.04 7.29
C GLU A 252 0.82 6.91 8.41
N SER A 253 0.49 8.17 8.10
CA SER A 253 0.16 9.15 9.15
C SER A 253 -1.32 9.17 9.50
N PHE A 254 -2.23 8.86 8.58
CA PHE A 254 -3.66 8.85 8.85
C PHE A 254 -4.30 7.47 8.74
N GLY A 255 -3.97 6.73 7.67
CA GLY A 255 -4.61 5.49 7.31
C GLY A 255 -4.50 4.42 8.39
N HIS A 256 -3.32 4.20 8.96
CA HIS A 256 -3.16 3.30 10.10
C HIS A 256 -4.00 3.70 11.33
N LEU A 257 -4.14 5.01 11.61
CA LEU A 257 -4.97 5.48 12.71
C LEU A 257 -6.46 5.16 12.48
N SER A 258 -6.87 5.00 11.22
CA SER A 258 -8.25 4.65 10.84
C SER A 258 -8.53 3.14 10.82
N GLU A 259 -7.53 2.29 11.04
CA GLU A 259 -7.73 0.84 11.11
C GLU A 259 -8.43 0.47 12.44
N ALA A 260 -9.62 -0.11 12.35
CA ALA A 260 -10.53 -0.23 13.48
C ALA A 260 -10.06 -1.16 14.60
N ASP A 261 -9.06 -2.02 14.36
CA ASP A 261 -8.44 -2.83 15.42
C ASP A 261 -7.66 -1.97 16.43
N PHE A 262 -7.03 -0.86 16.00
CA PHE A 262 -6.48 0.14 16.92
C PHE A 262 -7.56 1.02 17.57
N VAL A 263 -8.71 1.20 16.91
CA VAL A 263 -9.84 1.98 17.46
C VAL A 263 -10.55 1.22 18.57
N VAL A 264 -10.89 -0.06 18.36
CA VAL A 264 -11.60 -0.87 19.36
C VAL A 264 -10.78 -1.14 20.61
N THR A 265 -9.45 -1.07 20.50
CA THR A 265 -8.51 -1.19 21.63
C THR A 265 -8.22 0.16 22.31
N GLY A 266 -8.67 1.27 21.73
CA GLY A 266 -8.39 2.63 22.23
C GLY A 266 -6.96 3.11 21.95
N ALA A 267 -6.17 2.38 21.17
CA ALA A 267 -4.81 2.74 20.80
C ALA A 267 -4.75 3.87 19.76
N SER A 268 -5.80 4.02 18.94
CA SER A 268 -5.89 5.08 17.93
C SER A 268 -6.34 6.42 18.54
N PRO A 269 -5.70 7.56 18.17
CA PRO A 269 -6.18 8.90 18.52
C PRO A 269 -7.52 9.25 17.85
N LEU A 270 -7.96 8.47 16.86
CA LEU A 270 -9.28 8.62 16.23
C LEU A 270 -10.40 7.97 17.04
N THR A 271 -10.10 7.27 18.14
CA THR A 271 -11.13 6.63 18.97
C THR A 271 -12.20 7.62 19.41
N ASN A 272 -13.46 7.27 19.15
CA ASN A 272 -14.64 8.12 19.41
C ASN A 272 -14.64 9.49 18.69
N LYS A 273 -13.97 9.61 17.53
CA LYS A 273 -13.91 10.85 16.74
C LYS A 273 -14.84 10.89 15.52
N ILE A 274 -15.62 9.85 15.25
CA ILE A 274 -16.58 9.87 14.13
C ILE A 274 -17.49 11.11 14.24
N GLY A 275 -17.69 11.80 13.12
CA GLY A 275 -18.40 13.08 13.03
C GLY A 275 -17.59 14.31 13.45
N SER A 276 -16.37 14.14 13.98
CA SER A 276 -15.50 15.26 14.36
C SER A 276 -14.79 15.86 13.15
N ARG A 277 -14.64 17.19 13.15
CA ARG A 277 -13.79 17.89 12.20
C ARG A 277 -12.32 17.80 12.63
N LEU A 278 -11.51 17.17 11.79
CA LEU A 278 -10.06 16.99 11.93
C LEU A 278 -9.26 17.85 10.95
N GLY A 279 -9.90 18.39 9.90
CA GLY A 279 -9.20 19.15 8.86
C GLY A 279 -10.05 20.22 8.17
N THR A 280 -9.45 20.83 7.15
CA THR A 280 -10.12 21.80 6.27
C THR A 280 -11.13 21.11 5.34
N PRO A 281 -12.04 21.87 4.70
CA PRO A 281 -12.91 21.34 3.65
C PRO A 281 -12.19 20.71 2.45
N GLU A 282 -10.90 20.99 2.27
CA GLU A 282 -10.07 20.46 1.18
C GLU A 282 -9.41 19.12 1.54
N ALA A 283 -9.51 18.69 2.81
CA ALA A 283 -8.93 17.46 3.30
C ALA A 283 -9.96 16.30 3.25
N SER A 284 -9.96 15.53 2.16
CA SER A 284 -10.69 14.25 2.07
C SER A 284 -9.72 13.10 1.83
N ILE A 285 -9.90 11.97 2.52
CA ILE A 285 -9.08 10.76 2.42
C ILE A 285 -9.99 9.56 2.18
N LEU A 286 -9.60 8.74 1.22
CA LEU A 286 -10.34 7.56 0.78
C LEU A 286 -9.43 6.34 0.76
N ASP A 287 -9.96 5.19 1.17
CA ASP A 287 -9.37 3.87 0.89
C ASP A 287 -10.25 3.11 -0.12
N SER A 288 -9.66 2.57 -1.20
CA SER A 288 -10.43 1.80 -2.19
C SER A 288 -9.77 0.50 -2.57
N GLY A 289 -10.48 -0.63 -2.41
CA GLY A 289 -10.05 -1.91 -2.96
C GLY A 289 -10.29 -2.03 -4.48
N LEU A 290 -11.05 -1.10 -5.06
CA LEU A 290 -11.50 -1.14 -6.45
C LEU A 290 -11.17 0.17 -7.19
N PRO A 291 -9.90 0.60 -7.26
CA PRO A 291 -9.53 1.78 -8.03
C PRO A 291 -9.74 1.55 -9.54
N ASP A 292 -9.85 2.63 -10.30
CA ASP A 292 -9.80 2.54 -11.77
C ASP A 292 -8.36 2.32 -12.22
N ILE A 293 -7.94 1.06 -12.24
CA ILE A 293 -6.57 0.64 -12.57
C ILE A 293 -6.11 1.21 -13.92
N ARG A 294 -7.00 1.40 -14.90
CA ARG A 294 -6.61 1.91 -16.23
C ARG A 294 -6.37 3.40 -16.23
N LYS A 295 -7.12 4.15 -15.42
CA LYS A 295 -7.05 5.61 -15.37
C LYS A 295 -6.07 6.12 -14.33
N THR A 296 -6.14 5.59 -13.11
CA THR A 296 -5.38 6.09 -11.96
C THR A 296 -4.25 5.15 -11.54
N GLY A 297 -4.32 3.89 -11.93
CA GLY A 297 -3.44 2.84 -11.41
C GLY A 297 -3.83 2.38 -10.00
N GLY A 298 -2.92 1.67 -9.35
CA GLY A 298 -3.06 1.16 -7.99
C GLY A 298 -3.10 -0.37 -7.90
N LEU A 299 -3.68 -0.85 -6.80
CA LEU A 299 -3.81 -2.25 -6.46
C LEU A 299 -5.27 -2.71 -6.57
N TRP A 300 -5.53 -3.79 -7.28
CA TRP A 300 -6.88 -4.38 -7.35
C TRP A 300 -7.09 -5.40 -6.23
N VAL A 301 -8.03 -5.12 -5.34
CA VAL A 301 -8.42 -5.95 -4.19
C VAL A 301 -9.95 -6.11 -4.18
N PRO A 302 -10.52 -6.99 -5.02
CA PRO A 302 -11.97 -7.16 -5.15
C PRO A 302 -12.61 -7.87 -3.95
N PHE A 303 -11.79 -8.60 -3.18
CA PHE A 303 -12.17 -9.22 -1.93
C PHE A 303 -11.00 -9.15 -0.95
N ASP A 304 -11.31 -8.98 0.32
CA ASP A 304 -10.34 -9.15 1.40
C ASP A 304 -10.16 -10.64 1.76
N ASP A 305 -9.25 -10.93 2.69
CA ASP A 305 -8.96 -12.30 3.14
C ASP A 305 -10.01 -12.88 4.12
N GLN A 306 -11.12 -12.16 4.36
CA GLN A 306 -12.36 -12.66 4.98
C GLN A 306 -13.53 -12.77 3.97
N GLY A 307 -13.22 -12.66 2.67
CA GLY A 307 -14.20 -12.74 1.59
C GLY A 307 -15.21 -11.60 1.56
N VAL A 308 -14.95 -10.50 2.26
CA VAL A 308 -15.76 -9.27 2.16
C VAL A 308 -15.41 -8.60 0.83
N ARG A 309 -16.43 -8.16 0.08
CA ARG A 309 -16.21 -7.41 -1.17
C ARG A 309 -15.42 -6.13 -0.88
N GLY A 310 -14.42 -5.86 -1.73
CA GLY A 310 -13.71 -4.59 -1.72
C GLY A 310 -14.68 -3.42 -1.92
N SER A 311 -14.44 -2.34 -1.20
CA SER A 311 -15.27 -1.13 -1.26
C SER A 311 -14.41 0.12 -1.44
N SER A 312 -15.05 1.25 -1.69
CA SER A 312 -14.45 2.57 -1.53
C SER A 312 -14.99 3.20 -0.26
N THR A 313 -14.14 3.32 0.75
CA THR A 313 -14.48 3.87 2.06
C THR A 313 -13.89 5.27 2.18
N THR A 314 -14.76 6.28 2.18
CA THR A 314 -14.35 7.66 2.50
C THR A 314 -14.15 7.75 4.01
N VAL A 315 -12.90 7.69 4.44
CA VAL A 315 -12.52 7.75 5.86
C VAL A 315 -12.68 9.17 6.40
N LEU A 316 -12.18 10.16 5.64
CA LEU A 316 -12.29 11.58 5.94
C LEU A 316 -12.95 12.28 4.76
N ASP A 317 -14.02 13.05 4.99
CA ASP A 317 -14.64 13.87 3.95
C ASP A 317 -14.70 15.34 4.38
N LYS A 318 -14.07 16.22 3.60
CA LYS A 318 -14.04 17.67 3.82
C LYS A 318 -13.66 18.02 5.27
N GLY A 319 -12.67 17.29 5.75
CA GLY A 319 -12.11 17.40 7.09
C GLY A 319 -12.93 16.74 8.19
N VAL A 320 -14.01 16.01 7.89
CA VAL A 320 -14.85 15.31 8.89
C VAL A 320 -14.60 13.80 8.83
N LEU A 321 -14.31 13.19 9.98
CA LEU A 321 -14.10 11.73 10.06
C LEU A 321 -15.47 11.03 9.92
N LEU A 322 -15.63 10.17 8.91
CA LEU A 322 -16.89 9.50 8.62
C LEU A 322 -16.91 8.03 9.00
N HIS A 323 -15.82 7.32 8.69
CA HIS A 323 -15.74 5.86 8.80
C HIS A 323 -14.36 5.41 9.26
N TYR A 324 -14.29 4.21 9.82
CA TYR A 324 -13.03 3.47 9.97
C TYR A 324 -12.90 2.39 8.91
N LEU A 325 -11.70 1.83 8.78
CA LEU A 325 -11.46 0.62 7.99
C LEU A 325 -11.72 -0.60 8.87
N HIS A 326 -12.49 -1.55 8.38
CA HIS A 326 -13.00 -2.66 9.17
C HIS A 326 -12.73 -4.05 8.59
N ASN A 327 -12.52 -4.98 9.52
CA ASN A 327 -12.81 -6.40 9.32
C ASN A 327 -14.22 -6.72 9.84
N ARG A 328 -14.68 -7.98 9.71
CA ARG A 328 -16.04 -8.36 10.16
C ARG A 328 -16.30 -8.10 11.65
N GLY A 329 -15.34 -8.43 12.51
CA GLY A 329 -15.52 -8.34 13.96
C GLY A 329 -15.47 -6.91 14.51
N THR A 330 -14.60 -6.06 13.96
CA THR A 330 -14.53 -4.63 14.32
C THR A 330 -15.74 -3.86 13.82
N ALA A 331 -16.26 -4.19 12.63
CA ALA A 331 -17.50 -3.63 12.11
C ALA A 331 -18.68 -3.90 13.06
N GLU A 332 -18.87 -5.17 13.44
CA GLU A 332 -19.92 -5.54 14.39
C GLU A 332 -19.77 -4.82 15.73
N ARG A 333 -18.55 -4.79 16.28
CA ARG A 333 -18.26 -4.15 17.58
C ARG A 333 -18.59 -2.66 17.60
N LEU A 334 -18.40 -1.98 16.47
CA LEU A 334 -18.62 -0.54 16.31
C LEU A 334 -19.95 -0.22 15.61
N SER A 335 -20.79 -1.23 15.36
CA SER A 335 -22.08 -1.07 14.65
C SER A 335 -21.95 -0.44 13.26
N GLU A 336 -20.84 -0.73 12.58
CA GLU A 336 -20.54 -0.32 11.20
C GLU A 336 -20.60 -1.52 10.25
N ARG A 337 -20.38 -1.28 8.95
CA ARG A 337 -20.31 -2.35 7.94
C ARG A 337 -18.86 -2.75 7.70
N PRO A 338 -18.57 -4.04 7.42
CA PRO A 338 -17.25 -4.45 6.94
C PRO A 338 -16.90 -3.72 5.64
N THR A 339 -15.66 -3.24 5.52
CA THR A 339 -15.24 -2.38 4.40
C THR A 339 -14.35 -3.09 3.37
N GLY A 340 -14.03 -4.37 3.59
CA GLY A 340 -13.13 -5.12 2.71
C GLY A 340 -11.65 -4.85 3.01
N ASN A 341 -11.32 -4.64 4.29
CA ASN A 341 -9.99 -4.29 4.76
C ASN A 341 -9.34 -5.38 5.62
N SER A 342 -9.86 -6.60 5.69
CA SER A 342 -9.22 -7.67 6.45
C SER A 342 -8.19 -8.43 5.59
N ARG A 343 -6.90 -8.08 5.68
CA ARG A 343 -5.84 -8.61 4.79
C ARG A 343 -4.66 -9.21 5.54
N ALA A 344 -3.94 -10.13 4.88
CA ALA A 344 -2.69 -10.71 5.36
C ALA A 344 -1.66 -10.93 4.24
N VAL A 345 -0.37 -10.93 4.60
CA VAL A 345 0.75 -11.08 3.64
C VAL A 345 0.83 -12.46 2.99
N SER A 346 0.30 -13.49 3.66
CA SER A 346 0.18 -14.86 3.15
C SER A 346 -0.74 -15.69 4.04
N TYR A 347 -1.11 -16.89 3.59
CA TYR A 347 -1.84 -17.91 4.35
C TYR A 347 -1.19 -18.31 5.70
N VAL A 348 0.06 -17.94 5.97
CA VAL A 348 0.72 -18.24 7.25
C VAL A 348 0.24 -17.33 8.38
N PHE A 349 -0.31 -16.16 8.05
CA PHE A 349 -0.69 -15.14 9.02
C PHE A 349 -2.21 -14.98 9.13
N PRO A 350 -2.76 -14.64 10.29
CA PRO A 350 -4.17 -14.26 10.38
C PRO A 350 -4.43 -12.94 9.64
N PRO A 351 -5.55 -12.80 8.92
CA PRO A 351 -6.02 -11.51 8.41
C PRO A 351 -6.25 -10.51 9.55
N ILE A 352 -5.78 -9.28 9.37
CA ILE A 352 -5.99 -8.15 10.29
C ILE A 352 -6.53 -6.95 9.51
N VAL A 353 -6.99 -5.90 10.19
CA VAL A 353 -7.47 -4.68 9.49
C VAL A 353 -6.28 -3.99 8.83
N ARG A 354 -6.36 -3.78 7.52
CA ARG A 354 -5.33 -3.26 6.62
C ARG A 354 -5.92 -2.39 5.51
N MET A 355 -5.21 -1.33 5.18
CA MET A 355 -5.46 -0.49 4.00
C MET A 355 -5.37 -1.25 2.66
N THR A 356 -5.95 -0.66 1.61
CA THR A 356 -5.83 -1.11 0.22
C THR A 356 -5.11 -0.05 -0.63
N ASN A 357 -5.85 0.93 -1.17
CA ASN A 357 -5.31 2.11 -1.85
C ASN A 357 -5.79 3.34 -1.07
N THR A 358 -4.93 3.86 -0.19
CA THR A 358 -5.27 5.01 0.68
C THR A 358 -4.64 6.28 0.14
N TYR A 359 -5.45 7.29 -0.16
CA TYR A 359 -4.98 8.52 -0.79
C TYR A 359 -5.89 9.71 -0.47
N PHE A 360 -5.35 10.93 -0.59
CA PHE A 360 -6.16 12.15 -0.58
C PHE A 360 -7.02 12.22 -1.83
N MET A 361 -8.29 12.60 -1.73
CA MET A 361 -9.14 12.74 -2.91
C MET A 361 -8.67 13.89 -3.81
N PRO A 362 -8.78 13.76 -5.14
CA PRO A 362 -8.37 14.81 -6.08
C PRO A 362 -9.23 16.07 -5.93
N GLY A 363 -8.59 17.22 -6.14
CA GLY A 363 -9.23 18.53 -6.13
C GLY A 363 -9.49 19.04 -7.55
N ASN A 364 -9.35 20.34 -7.73
CA ASN A 364 -9.65 21.03 -8.99
C ASN A 364 -8.45 21.78 -9.59
N LEU A 365 -7.32 21.86 -8.88
CA LEU A 365 -6.16 22.59 -9.34
C LEU A 365 -5.45 21.85 -10.49
N SER A 366 -4.99 22.60 -11.47
CA SER A 366 -3.89 22.18 -12.33
C SER A 366 -2.56 22.23 -11.57
N GLU A 367 -1.51 21.62 -12.10
CA GLU A 367 -0.18 21.70 -11.52
C GLU A 367 0.33 23.15 -11.44
N GLN A 368 0.05 23.95 -12.47
CA GLN A 368 0.43 25.36 -12.50
C GLN A 368 -0.32 26.17 -11.42
N GLU A 369 -1.65 25.97 -11.28
CA GLU A 369 -2.42 26.61 -10.22
C GLU A 369 -1.98 26.15 -8.82
N ALA A 370 -1.51 24.91 -8.67
CA ALA A 370 -0.96 24.42 -7.41
C ALA A 370 0.38 25.08 -7.06
N LEU A 371 1.24 25.33 -8.05
CA LEU A 371 2.48 26.11 -7.87
C LEU A 371 2.18 27.58 -7.56
N GLU A 372 1.26 28.20 -8.27
CA GLU A 372 0.81 29.58 -7.99
C GLU A 372 0.21 29.69 -6.58
N LYS A 373 -0.60 28.70 -6.17
CA LYS A 373 -1.16 28.63 -4.83
C LYS A 373 -0.08 28.37 -3.78
N LEU A 374 0.94 27.57 -4.07
CA LEU A 374 2.11 27.43 -3.19
C LEU A 374 2.79 28.81 -2.97
N ASP A 375 2.85 29.64 -4.01
CA ASP A 375 3.54 30.94 -4.06
C ASP A 375 5.03 30.80 -3.74
N THR A 376 5.42 30.91 -2.47
CA THR A 376 6.81 30.76 -2.03
C THR A 376 6.92 29.65 -0.99
N GLY A 377 7.77 28.65 -1.27
CA GLY A 377 7.93 27.49 -0.39
C GLY A 377 8.64 26.31 -1.04
N VAL A 378 8.33 25.11 -0.54
CA VAL A 378 9.00 23.87 -0.94
C VAL A 378 8.06 22.98 -1.73
N TYR A 379 8.47 22.58 -2.93
CA TYR A 379 7.85 21.44 -3.63
C TYR A 379 8.60 20.15 -3.24
N ALA A 380 8.04 19.34 -2.36
CA ALA A 380 8.65 18.10 -1.87
C ALA A 380 8.18 16.90 -2.70
N ILE A 381 9.13 16.12 -3.21
CA ILE A 381 8.89 15.09 -4.23
C ILE A 381 9.34 13.71 -3.77
N GLN A 382 8.40 12.75 -3.84
CA GLN A 382 8.54 11.37 -3.41
C GLN A 382 8.95 11.21 -1.93
N SER A 383 9.00 9.98 -1.44
CA SER A 383 9.51 9.66 -0.11
C SER A 383 10.68 8.69 -0.23
N SER A 384 11.78 8.97 0.47
CA SER A 384 12.92 8.06 0.64
C SER A 384 12.82 7.26 1.95
N GLY A 385 11.69 7.37 2.67
CA GLY A 385 11.47 6.76 3.98
C GLY A 385 10.99 7.78 5.01
N GLY A 386 10.73 7.28 6.22
CA GLY A 386 10.29 8.05 7.36
C GLY A 386 9.78 7.16 8.48
N GLN A 387 9.23 7.79 9.51
CA GLN A 387 8.66 7.14 10.67
C GLN A 387 7.39 7.86 11.10
N VAL A 388 6.40 7.08 11.56
CA VAL A 388 5.18 7.58 12.17
C VAL A 388 5.00 6.94 13.54
N GLU A 389 4.64 7.77 14.51
CA GLU A 389 4.28 7.38 15.85
C GLU A 389 2.77 7.14 15.96
N GLY A 390 2.35 6.29 16.91
CA GLY A 390 0.93 5.96 17.09
C GLY A 390 0.01 7.14 17.44
N ASN A 391 0.57 8.31 17.80
CA ASN A 391 -0.16 9.55 18.03
C ASN A 391 -0.32 10.42 16.77
N GLY A 392 0.14 9.94 15.61
CA GLY A 392 0.09 10.65 14.33
C GLY A 392 1.24 11.62 14.09
N SER A 393 2.26 11.65 14.96
CA SER A 393 3.48 12.42 14.70
C SER A 393 4.35 11.71 13.67
N PHE A 394 4.95 12.45 12.75
CA PHE A 394 5.74 11.87 11.67
C PHE A 394 7.02 12.64 11.38
N LEU A 395 7.97 11.94 10.77
CA LEU A 395 9.12 12.49 10.07
C LEU A 395 9.26 11.75 8.74
N PHE A 396 9.14 12.46 7.63
CA PHE A 396 9.44 11.93 6.30
C PHE A 396 10.57 12.68 5.65
N ILE A 397 11.33 11.97 4.82
CA ILE A 397 12.38 12.54 4.01
C ILE A 397 11.95 12.40 2.55
N ALA A 398 11.86 13.51 1.84
CA ALA A 398 11.61 13.49 0.41
C ALA A 398 12.90 13.16 -0.35
N VAL A 399 12.78 12.44 -1.46
CA VAL A 399 13.92 12.05 -2.30
C VAL A 399 14.59 13.29 -2.89
N ARG A 400 13.76 14.25 -3.30
CA ARG A 400 14.16 15.53 -3.89
C ARG A 400 13.09 16.57 -3.61
N GLY A 401 13.40 17.82 -3.94
CA GLY A 401 12.39 18.87 -3.99
C GLY A 401 12.86 20.06 -4.80
N TYR A 402 12.08 21.13 -4.77
CA TYR A 402 12.43 22.41 -5.39
C TYR A 402 12.09 23.56 -4.46
N TRP A 403 12.91 24.60 -4.51
CA TRP A 403 12.50 25.91 -4.03
C TRP A 403 11.61 26.56 -5.08
N VAL A 404 10.44 27.02 -4.64
CA VAL A 404 9.48 27.75 -5.47
C VAL A 404 9.36 29.16 -4.92
N GLU A 405 9.37 30.14 -5.81
CA GLU A 405 9.22 31.55 -5.49
C GLU A 405 8.30 32.20 -6.52
N HIS A 406 7.23 32.83 -6.04
CA HIS A 406 6.16 33.41 -6.86
C HIS A 406 5.55 32.42 -7.86
N GLY A 407 5.38 31.17 -7.44
CA GLY A 407 4.85 30.09 -8.26
C GLY A 407 5.81 29.52 -9.31
N GLU A 408 7.07 29.95 -9.31
CA GLU A 408 8.08 29.47 -10.25
C GLU A 408 9.15 28.62 -9.55
N ILE A 409 9.46 27.45 -10.14
CA ILE A 409 10.57 26.60 -9.69
C ILE A 409 11.90 27.31 -9.95
N LYS A 410 12.73 27.48 -8.90
CA LYS A 410 14.02 28.17 -9.00
C LYS A 410 15.20 27.21 -9.04
N TYR A 411 15.32 26.31 -8.05
CA TYR A 411 16.44 25.37 -7.97
C TYR A 411 16.07 24.09 -7.18
N PRO A 412 16.75 22.96 -7.46
CA PRO A 412 16.51 21.71 -6.76
C PRO A 412 17.02 21.73 -5.32
N LEU A 413 16.35 20.97 -4.46
CA LEU A 413 16.62 20.82 -3.04
C LEU A 413 16.99 19.37 -2.68
N ARG A 414 17.92 19.23 -1.75
CA ARG A 414 18.29 17.99 -1.06
C ARG A 414 18.08 18.13 0.44
N GLU A 415 18.07 17.00 1.14
CA GLU A 415 17.83 16.96 2.61
C GLU A 415 16.45 17.56 2.99
N VAL A 416 15.44 17.30 2.15
CA VAL A 416 14.07 17.80 2.35
C VAL A 416 13.37 16.91 3.38
N ALA A 417 13.56 17.22 4.66
CA ALA A 417 12.94 16.52 5.78
C ALA A 417 11.73 17.32 6.28
N LEU A 418 10.54 16.71 6.26
CA LEU A 418 9.30 17.29 6.76
C LEU A 418 8.79 16.51 7.98
N SER A 419 8.32 17.24 8.98
CA SER A 419 7.85 16.66 10.24
C SER A 419 6.63 17.40 10.78
N GLY A 420 5.88 16.74 11.64
CA GLY A 420 4.70 17.34 12.27
C GLY A 420 3.76 16.29 12.81
N ASN A 421 2.52 16.72 13.09
CA ASN A 421 1.42 15.82 13.41
C ASN A 421 0.38 15.85 12.28
N ILE A 422 -0.11 14.69 11.89
CA ILE A 422 -1.06 14.56 10.79
C ILE A 422 -2.39 15.28 11.05
N LEU A 423 -2.91 15.24 12.28
CA LEU A 423 -4.17 15.90 12.62
C LEU A 423 -4.03 17.42 12.52
N GLU A 424 -2.86 17.96 12.87
CA GLU A 424 -2.55 19.37 12.66
C GLU A 424 -2.37 19.70 11.17
N LEU A 425 -1.66 18.86 10.43
CA LEU A 425 -1.45 19.03 8.98
C LEU A 425 -2.77 19.07 8.21
N LEU A 426 -3.75 18.22 8.56
CA LEU A 426 -5.08 18.21 7.95
C LEU A 426 -5.82 19.55 8.10
N THR A 427 -5.54 20.32 9.16
CA THR A 427 -6.10 21.67 9.34
C THR A 427 -5.46 22.74 8.45
N ARG A 428 -4.43 22.37 7.70
CA ARG A 428 -3.63 23.25 6.84
C ARG A 428 -3.62 22.83 5.37
N VAL A 429 -4.38 21.80 4.99
CA VAL A 429 -4.57 21.44 3.59
C VAL A 429 -5.37 22.52 2.90
N GLU A 430 -4.84 23.10 1.83
CA GLU A 430 -5.44 24.24 1.15
C GLU A 430 -6.02 23.91 -0.23
N GLY A 431 -5.66 22.76 -0.79
CA GLY A 431 -6.16 22.27 -2.06
C GLY A 431 -5.36 21.09 -2.60
N ALA A 432 -5.90 20.47 -3.64
CA ALA A 432 -5.29 19.33 -4.31
C ALA A 432 -5.43 19.46 -5.82
N THR A 433 -4.52 18.84 -6.57
CA THR A 433 -4.62 18.75 -8.02
C THR A 433 -5.74 17.82 -8.47
N ARG A 434 -6.22 18.02 -9.71
CA ARG A 434 -7.25 17.17 -10.32
C ARG A 434 -6.71 15.80 -10.74
N ASP A 435 -5.44 15.73 -11.12
CA ASP A 435 -4.82 14.49 -11.55
C ASP A 435 -4.55 13.58 -10.33
N LEU A 436 -4.85 12.30 -10.50
CA LEU A 436 -4.76 11.28 -9.46
C LEU A 436 -3.95 10.10 -10.00
N HIS A 437 -2.79 9.87 -9.40
CA HIS A 437 -1.90 8.77 -9.74
C HIS A 437 -1.66 7.92 -8.51
N ILE A 438 -1.99 6.63 -8.62
CA ILE A 438 -1.79 5.63 -7.57
C ILE A 438 -0.88 4.56 -8.15
N GLN A 439 0.19 4.29 -7.45
CA GLN A 439 1.12 3.22 -7.76
C GLN A 439 0.98 2.12 -6.71
N SER A 440 1.29 0.90 -7.10
CA SER A 440 1.47 -0.18 -6.14
C SER A 440 2.71 -0.95 -6.59
N GLY A 441 3.24 -1.84 -5.77
CA GLY A 441 4.42 -2.56 -6.18
C GLY A 441 4.70 -3.76 -5.30
N TYR A 442 5.61 -4.59 -5.78
CA TYR A 442 6.12 -5.72 -5.03
C TYR A 442 7.19 -5.28 -4.02
N PHE A 443 8.07 -4.34 -4.39
CA PHE A 443 9.18 -3.90 -3.55
C PHE A 443 8.82 -2.82 -2.53
N GLY A 444 7.54 -2.45 -2.45
CA GLY A 444 6.99 -1.57 -1.43
C GLY A 444 5.79 -2.23 -0.78
N GLY A 445 5.43 -1.78 0.41
CA GLY A 445 4.26 -2.31 1.08
C GLY A 445 4.17 -1.87 2.53
N CYS A 446 2.99 -2.08 3.08
CA CYS A 446 2.63 -1.72 4.44
C CYS A 446 3.07 -2.84 5.41
N GLY A 447 3.52 -2.48 6.61
CA GLY A 447 3.87 -3.39 7.69
C GLY A 447 2.96 -3.22 8.91
N LYS A 448 2.39 -4.31 9.43
CA LYS A 448 1.61 -4.28 10.69
C LYS A 448 1.51 -5.67 11.32
N GLY A 449 1.64 -5.77 12.65
CA GLY A 449 1.48 -7.03 13.39
C GLY A 449 2.41 -8.14 12.90
N ASP A 450 3.70 -7.83 12.74
CA ASP A 450 4.74 -8.69 12.18
C ASP A 450 4.49 -9.18 10.73
N GLN A 451 3.53 -8.57 10.03
CA GLN A 451 3.23 -8.84 8.62
C GLN A 451 3.76 -7.73 7.73
N SER A 452 4.90 -7.96 7.09
CA SER A 452 5.51 -7.02 6.14
C SER A 452 6.32 -7.74 5.05
N PRO A 453 6.41 -7.21 3.83
CA PRO A 453 5.57 -6.14 3.27
C PRO A 453 4.26 -6.68 2.66
N LEU A 454 3.14 -6.01 2.91
CA LEU A 454 1.87 -6.24 2.21
C LEU A 454 1.72 -5.21 1.08
N PRO A 455 1.55 -5.61 -0.20
CA PRO A 455 1.31 -4.64 -1.26
C PRO A 455 0.05 -3.80 -0.99
N VAL A 456 0.19 -2.50 -1.19
CA VAL A 456 -0.83 -1.46 -1.01
C VAL A 456 -0.64 -0.41 -2.10
N GLY A 457 -1.70 0.33 -2.41
CA GLY A 457 -1.62 1.54 -3.21
C GLY A 457 -0.94 2.66 -2.44
N LEU A 458 -0.08 3.38 -3.14
CA LEU A 458 0.64 4.56 -2.73
C LEU A 458 0.50 5.61 -3.82
N GLY A 459 0.00 6.79 -3.46
CA GLY A 459 -0.13 7.89 -4.40
C GLY A 459 -1.25 8.84 -4.00
N GLY A 460 -1.71 9.64 -4.95
CA GLY A 460 -2.72 10.65 -4.72
C GLY A 460 -2.64 11.77 -5.77
N PRO A 461 -3.35 12.87 -5.54
CA PRO A 461 -3.03 14.14 -6.17
C PRO A 461 -1.81 14.77 -5.50
N LYS A 462 -1.27 15.81 -6.13
CA LYS A 462 -0.37 16.74 -5.44
C LYS A 462 -1.23 17.61 -4.51
N ILE A 463 -0.75 17.87 -3.30
CA ILE A 463 -1.49 18.63 -2.28
C ILE A 463 -0.73 19.87 -1.84
N VAL A 464 -1.44 20.99 -1.74
CA VAL A 464 -0.90 22.25 -1.22
C VAL A 464 -1.22 22.32 0.27
N ILE A 465 -0.19 22.47 1.09
CA ILE A 465 -0.31 22.54 2.54
C ILE A 465 0.36 23.82 3.04
N GLY A 466 -0.36 24.58 3.84
CA GLY A 466 0.19 25.74 4.54
C GLY A 466 1.05 25.30 5.73
N ASN A 467 2.12 26.03 6.01
CA ASN A 467 2.84 25.97 7.29
C ASN A 467 3.29 24.53 7.69
N VAL A 468 4.15 23.92 6.88
CA VAL A 468 4.81 22.63 7.11
C VAL A 468 6.20 22.86 7.70
N THR A 469 6.57 22.08 8.72
CA THR A 469 7.89 22.18 9.36
C THR A 469 8.95 21.41 8.56
N PHE A 470 9.97 22.12 8.08
CA PHE A 470 11.14 21.54 7.43
C PHE A 470 12.38 21.59 8.34
N GLY A 471 13.06 20.46 8.46
CA GLY A 471 14.24 20.27 9.33
C GLY A 471 15.59 20.57 8.67
N GLY A 472 15.60 21.44 7.65
CA GLY A 472 16.79 21.79 6.88
C GLY A 472 17.90 22.47 7.70
N LYS A 473 19.06 22.72 7.05
CA LYS A 473 20.23 23.36 7.67
C LYS A 473 20.64 24.69 7.02
N ALA A 474 19.83 25.23 6.11
CA ALA A 474 20.18 26.45 5.38
C ALA A 474 19.98 27.71 6.22
#